data_AF-A0A090VDZ2-F1
#
_entry.id   AF-A0A090VDZ2-F1
#
_cell.length_a   1.000
_cell.length_b   1.000
_cell.length_c   1.000
_cell.angle_alpha   90.00
_cell.angle_beta   90.00
_cell.angle_gamma   90.00
#
_symmetry.space_group_name_H-M   'P 1'
#
loop_
_entity.id
_entity.type
_entity.pdbx_description
1 polymer ?
#
loop_
_entity_poly.entity_id
_entity_poly.type
_entity_poly.pdbx_seq_one_letter_code
_entity_poly.pdbx_strand_id
1 'polypeptide(L)' 'MVKAGEVIATAGNTGELSTGPHLHFELWNDGYPINPTNFIDFK' A
#
# COMPACT_ATOMS: atom_id res chain seq x y z
N MET A 1 -0.38 18.36 -1.95
CA MET A 1 -0.85 17.84 -0.65
C MET A 1 -2.07 17.00 -0.97
N VAL A 2 -2.12 15.76 -0.48
CA VAL A 2 -3.28 14.86 -0.60
C VAL A 2 -3.98 14.79 0.75
N LYS A 3 -5.29 14.56 0.76
CA LYS A 3 -6.09 14.40 2.00
C LYS A 3 -6.33 12.92 2.31
N ALA A 4 -6.56 12.60 3.57
CA ALA A 4 -7.01 11.27 3.96
C ALA A 4 -8.32 10.92 3.23
N GLY A 5 -8.36 9.76 2.58
CA GLY A 5 -9.50 9.30 1.79
C GLY A 5 -9.57 9.83 0.35
N GLU A 6 -8.62 10.68 -0.06
CA GLU A 6 -8.54 11.15 -1.45
C GLU A 6 -8.11 10.00 -2.38
N VAL A 7 -8.85 9.82 -3.49
CA VAL A 7 -8.49 8.83 -4.51
C VAL A 7 -7.30 9.35 -5.30
N ILE A 8 -6.21 8.60 -5.31
CA ILE A 8 -4.97 8.98 -6.00
C ILE A 8 -4.59 8.05 -7.16
N ALA A 9 -5.17 6.84 -7.21
CA ALA A 9 -4.86 5.83 -8.23
C ALA A 9 -5.89 4.68 -8.21
N THR A 10 -5.82 3.82 -9.23
CA THR A 10 -6.52 2.53 -9.30
C THR A 10 -5.52 1.38 -9.10
N ALA A 11 -5.93 0.29 -8.45
CA ALA A 11 -5.13 -0.93 -8.37
C ALA A 11 -4.93 -1.58 -9.76
N GLY A 12 -3.92 -2.44 -9.87
CA GLY A 12 -3.55 -3.07 -11.15
C GLY A 12 -2.79 -4.37 -10.97
N ASN A 13 -2.04 -4.76 -12.00
CA ASN A 13 -1.21 -5.97 -12.01
C ASN A 13 0.13 -5.74 -12.74
N THR A 14 0.63 -4.51 -12.73
CA THR A 14 1.93 -4.17 -13.34
C THR A 14 3.08 -4.53 -12.39
N GLY A 15 4.22 -4.99 -12.92
CA GLY A 15 5.44 -5.31 -12.15
C GLY A 15 5.92 -6.73 -12.41
N GLU A 16 7.25 -6.93 -12.44
CA GLU A 16 7.88 -8.20 -12.85
C GLU A 16 7.55 -9.37 -11.89
N LEU A 17 7.42 -9.09 -10.59
CA LEU A 17 7.15 -10.09 -9.56
C LEU A 17 5.65 -10.18 -9.19
N SER A 18 4.76 -9.48 -9.90
CA SER A 18 3.32 -9.57 -9.64
C SER A 18 2.74 -10.88 -10.13
N THR A 19 1.94 -11.55 -9.30
CA THR A 19 1.33 -12.85 -9.63
C THR A 19 -0.16 -12.76 -9.94
N GLY A 20 -0.77 -11.57 -9.82
CA GLY A 20 -2.18 -11.33 -10.09
C GLY A 20 -2.63 -9.94 -9.60
N PRO A 21 -3.86 -9.48 -9.90
CA PRO A 21 -4.31 -8.14 -9.51
C PRO A 21 -4.36 -7.95 -7.99
N HIS A 22 -3.60 -6.99 -7.46
CA HIS A 22 -3.59 -6.62 -6.05
C HIS A 22 -3.00 -5.20 -5.86
N LEU A 23 -3.05 -4.70 -4.63
CA LEU A 23 -2.36 -3.48 -4.21
C LEU A 23 -1.23 -3.86 -3.25
N HIS A 24 0.02 -3.61 -3.64
CA HIS A 24 1.16 -3.65 -2.72
C HIS A 24 1.17 -2.37 -1.88
N PHE A 25 1.18 -2.51 -0.55
CA PHE A 25 1.11 -1.39 0.39
C PHE A 25 2.21 -1.50 1.45
N GLU A 26 2.91 -0.41 1.69
CA GLU A 26 3.98 -0.33 2.68
C GLU A 26 3.78 0.86 3.62
N LEU A 27 4.19 0.67 4.87
CA LEU A 27 4.27 1.73 5.86
C LEU A 27 5.74 1.92 6.26
N TRP A 28 6.22 3.16 6.18
CA TRP A 28 7.60 3.51 6.48
C TRP A 28 7.63 4.54 7.62
N ASN A 29 8.52 4.33 8.58
CA ASN A 29 8.82 5.30 9.62
C ASN A 29 10.33 5.52 9.68
N ASP A 30 10.77 6.78 9.56
CA ASP A 30 12.19 7.17 9.60
C ASP A 30 13.10 6.38 8.65
N GLY A 31 12.59 6.03 7.47
CA GLY A 31 13.34 5.30 6.44
C GLY A 31 13.37 3.78 6.62
N TYR A 32 12.66 3.23 7.61
CA TYR A 32 12.55 1.80 7.84
C TYR A 32 11.12 1.30 7.59
N PRO A 33 10.94 0.16 6.90
CA PRO A 33 9.63 -0.45 6.76
C PRO A 33 9.16 -1.01 8.10
N ILE A 34 7.90 -0.78 8.42
CA ILE A 34 7.23 -1.30 9.63
C ILE A 34 6.01 -2.11 9.25
N ASN A 35 5.62 -3.09 10.10
CA ASN A 35 4.51 -3.98 9.79
C ASN A 35 3.16 -3.22 9.80
N PRO A 36 2.46 -3.08 8.66
CA PRO A 36 1.20 -2.35 8.58
C PRO A 36 0.08 -2.96 9.43
N THR A 37 0.10 -4.28 9.68
CA THR A 37 -0.95 -4.97 10.43
C THR A 37 -1.00 -4.59 11.91
N ASN A 38 0.01 -3.86 12.41
CA ASN A 38 0.00 -3.31 13.76
C ASN A 38 -0.88 -2.05 13.87
N PHE A 39 -1.25 -1.44 12.74
CA PHE A 39 -1.93 -0.13 12.69
C PHE A 39 -3.24 -0.17 11.88
N ILE A 40 -3.37 -1.10 10.95
CA ILE A 40 -4.51 -1.20 10.01
C ILE A 40 -5.05 -2.62 10.07
N ASP A 41 -6.37 -2.75 10.25
CA ASP A 41 -7.08 -4.00 10.02
C ASP A 41 -7.48 -4.09 8.54
N PHE A 42 -7.05 -5.17 7.88
CA PHE A 42 -7.31 -5.41 6.46
C PHE A 42 -8.50 -6.36 6.22
N LYS A 43 -9.23 -6.71 7.29
CA LYS A 43 -10.41 -7.56 7.22
C LYS A 43 -11.70 -6.79 7.00
#